data_AF-A0A6C2UIJ6-F1
#
_entry.id   AF-A0A6C2UIJ6-F1
#
_cell.length_a   1.000
_cell.length_b   1.000
_cell.length_c   1.000
_cell.angle_alpha   90.00
_cell.angle_beta   90.00
_cell.angle_gamma   90.00
#
_symmetry.space_group_name_H-M   'P 1'
#
loop_
_entity.id
_entity.type
_entity.pdbx_description
1 polymer ?
#
loop_
_entity_poly.entity_id
_entity_poly.type
_entity_poly.pdbx_seq_one_letter_code
_entity_poly.pdbx_strand_id
1 'polypeptide(L)'
;MHKNETSDRDDMEVQKKKKRIVASSAALMSIAIHVVLILAAGSMVALKYYKKKSAGFQIEEQKPKLERRKLQMPVKAQPFIEQMSKPKMQTTSRITANAPQMVNIPEQGEYLKMAPMPTFKGGYTNFVQMDRSLEFSAKYRDVSFGVSAVDFFGTKGKAEKIAIVVDTSKAMLYDERGGAESYSMVHEDLHEVIGNMRSATLFNVVLYDGSQVALFNQGMVPATPAAKTNVLEWIGGINTNLAKVGLLDGMANYAPKKAYDVPMEQRDVTGWLKGLQAAVELNPEIIFLLSSDWGNVTTMEEGISYFLNTSVFEEYQQKRAAYFLEEEDAKEDMDLYRAEFDQMRAIALKMLELENQARIDAEMQPKVVRDWDEILLNNEVELPELPLVADQEEVGASPAQTRYTIDEVLETIFVMVMDNYRQKGFPQLNFVMLTGEGFSRNSTAAASMMTSDAKFQNLTKMVKGRFRYLEGMPAVDNLLMQDADDVLQLIESEETEEL
;
A
#
# COMPACT_ATOMS: atom_id res chain seq x y z
N MET A 1 63.06 -68.07 -59.18
CA MET A 1 63.12 -66.78 -58.46
C MET A 1 61.85 -66.71 -57.63
N HIS A 2 61.93 -67.10 -56.35
CA HIS A 2 61.81 -66.21 -55.18
C HIS A 2 60.48 -65.43 -55.12
N LYS A 3 59.76 -65.28 -54.00
CA LYS A 3 59.53 -65.98 -52.73
C LYS A 3 58.48 -65.09 -52.01
N ASN A 4 57.46 -65.69 -51.38
CA ASN A 4 56.74 -65.19 -50.20
C ASN A 4 55.87 -63.92 -50.24
N GLU A 5 54.57 -64.18 -50.01
CA GLU A 5 53.70 -63.48 -49.07
C GLU A 5 54.37 -63.17 -47.72
N THR A 6 54.06 -62.01 -47.14
CA THR A 6 53.63 -61.87 -45.74
C THR A 6 53.06 -60.47 -45.49
N SER A 7 51.82 -60.47 -45.00
CA SER A 7 51.20 -59.44 -44.17
C SER A 7 52.01 -59.21 -42.90
N ASP A 8 52.25 -57.95 -42.49
CA ASP A 8 51.67 -57.33 -41.29
C ASP A 8 52.29 -55.94 -41.02
N ARG A 9 51.41 -55.02 -40.59
CA ARG A 9 51.62 -53.92 -39.62
C ARG A 9 52.91 -53.09 -39.66
N ASP A 10 52.76 -51.78 -39.91
CA ASP A 10 53.21 -50.76 -38.95
C ASP A 10 52.65 -49.36 -39.30
N ASP A 11 51.97 -48.80 -38.30
CA ASP A 11 51.97 -47.42 -37.83
C ASP A 11 51.46 -46.24 -38.68
N MET A 12 50.35 -45.69 -38.18
CA MET A 12 49.90 -44.32 -38.36
C MET A 12 51.01 -43.32 -38.04
N GLU A 13 51.38 -42.48 -39.00
CA GLU A 13 52.08 -41.23 -38.73
C GLU A 13 51.25 -40.03 -39.20
N VAL A 14 50.74 -39.29 -38.23
CA VAL A 14 49.93 -38.08 -38.36
C VAL A 14 50.76 -36.96 -38.99
N GLN A 15 50.43 -36.57 -40.22
CA GLN A 15 50.98 -35.36 -40.84
C GLN A 15 50.49 -34.11 -40.10
N LYS A 16 51.35 -33.53 -39.27
CA LYS A 16 51.18 -32.21 -38.65
C LYS A 16 51.12 -31.11 -39.72
N LYS A 17 49.93 -30.56 -39.97
CA LYS A 17 49.75 -29.29 -40.70
C LYS A 17 50.37 -28.14 -39.88
N LYS A 18 51.53 -27.63 -40.31
CA LYS A 18 52.11 -26.37 -39.83
C LYS A 18 51.21 -25.21 -40.27
N LYS A 19 50.42 -24.62 -39.35
CA LYS A 19 49.75 -23.33 -39.56
C LYS A 19 50.82 -22.23 -39.62
N ARG A 20 51.06 -21.68 -40.81
CA ARG A 20 51.78 -20.41 -41.00
C ARG A 20 50.91 -19.29 -40.43
N ILE A 21 51.33 -18.68 -39.33
CA ILE A 21 50.79 -17.40 -38.86
C ILE A 21 51.30 -16.34 -39.83
N VAL A 22 50.44 -15.91 -40.75
CA VAL A 22 50.65 -14.68 -41.50
C VAL A 22 50.33 -13.55 -40.53
N ALA A 23 51.38 -12.97 -39.94
CA ALA A 23 51.26 -11.73 -39.18
C ALA A 23 50.87 -10.61 -40.16
N SER A 24 49.56 -10.34 -40.26
CA SER A 24 49.10 -9.12 -40.91
C SER A 24 49.48 -7.95 -40.01
N SER A 25 50.19 -6.98 -40.56
CA SER A 25 50.57 -5.74 -39.88
C SER A 25 49.38 -5.03 -39.22
N ALA A 26 48.18 -5.21 -39.79
CA ALA A 26 46.93 -4.67 -39.26
C ALA A 26 46.48 -5.32 -37.93
N ALA A 27 46.66 -6.64 -37.75
CA ALA A 27 46.27 -7.31 -36.51
C ALA A 27 47.18 -6.91 -35.34
N LEU A 28 48.49 -6.79 -35.59
CA LEU A 28 49.45 -6.25 -34.61
C LEU A 28 49.15 -4.80 -34.25
N MET A 29 48.74 -3.99 -35.23
CA MET A 29 48.38 -2.59 -35.01
C MET A 29 47.10 -2.45 -34.18
N SER A 30 46.09 -3.29 -34.44
CA SER A 30 44.84 -3.32 -33.66
C SER A 30 45.09 -3.71 -32.20
N ILE A 31 45.93 -4.73 -31.96
CA ILE A 31 46.30 -5.15 -30.59
C ILE A 31 47.08 -4.03 -29.89
N ALA A 32 48.00 -3.36 -30.58
CA ALA A 32 48.74 -2.24 -30.01
C ALA A 32 47.82 -1.08 -29.60
N ILE A 33 46.81 -0.75 -30.41
CA ILE A 33 45.82 0.29 -30.09
C ILE A 33 44.99 -0.08 -28.86
N HIS A 34 44.53 -1.33 -28.76
CA HIS A 34 43.75 -1.79 -27.61
C HIS A 34 44.57 -1.75 -26.31
N VAL A 35 45.85 -2.15 -26.36
CA VAL A 35 46.74 -2.07 -25.20
C VAL A 35 46.97 -0.62 -24.75
N VAL A 36 47.11 0.31 -25.70
CA VAL A 36 47.25 1.75 -25.38
C VAL A 36 45.96 2.30 -24.76
N LEU A 37 44.78 1.93 -25.25
CA LEU A 37 43.50 2.36 -24.69
C LEU A 37 43.29 1.84 -23.26
N ILE A 38 43.61 0.57 -23.01
CA ILE A 38 43.52 -0.03 -21.67
C ILE A 38 44.48 0.69 -20.69
N LEU A 39 45.71 0.99 -21.11
CA LEU A 39 46.67 1.72 -20.28
C LEU A 39 46.22 3.16 -19.98
N ALA A 40 45.62 3.84 -20.96
CA ALA A 40 45.08 5.20 -20.77
C ALA A 40 43.90 5.21 -19.80
N ALA A 41 42.94 4.29 -19.98
CA ALA A 41 41.78 4.15 -19.10
C ALA A 41 42.20 3.77 -17.67
N GLY A 42 43.10 2.79 -17.52
CA GLY A 42 43.63 2.37 -16.22
C GLY A 42 44.37 3.51 -15.50
N SER A 43 45.18 4.29 -16.23
CA SER A 43 45.88 5.45 -15.68
C SER A 43 44.91 6.55 -15.23
N MET A 44 43.82 6.79 -15.97
CA MET A 44 42.81 7.77 -15.60
C MET A 44 42.07 7.39 -14.30
N VAL A 45 41.72 6.11 -14.15
CA VAL A 45 41.07 5.59 -12.94
C VAL A 45 42.02 5.69 -11.74
N ALA A 46 43.30 5.29 -11.90
CA ALA A 46 44.30 5.40 -10.85
C ALA A 46 44.51 6.85 -10.39
N LEU A 47 44.56 7.82 -11.33
CA LEU A 47 44.67 9.24 -10.99
C LEU A 47 43.43 9.79 -10.27
N LYS A 48 42.22 9.33 -10.63
CA LYS A 48 40.99 9.68 -9.92
C LYS A 48 40.98 9.13 -8.50
N TYR A 49 41.50 7.91 -8.31
CA TYR A 49 41.51 7.26 -7.00
C TYR A 49 42.55 7.88 -6.06
N TYR A 50 43.75 8.19 -6.58
CA TYR A 50 44.84 8.77 -5.77
C TYR A 50 44.63 10.25 -5.42
N LYS A 51 43.83 11.00 -6.20
CA LYS A 51 43.48 12.40 -5.91
C LYS A 51 42.30 12.58 -4.96
N LYS A 52 41.68 11.51 -4.43
CA LYS A 52 40.73 11.64 -3.31
C LYS A 52 41.51 12.06 -2.06
N LYS A 53 41.61 13.38 -1.83
CA LYS A 53 41.97 13.92 -0.52
C LYS A 53 40.96 13.39 0.49
N SER A 54 41.45 12.79 1.59
CA SER A 54 40.63 12.52 2.77
C SER A 54 39.96 13.82 3.19
N ALA A 55 38.63 13.85 3.17
CA ALA A 55 37.85 14.99 3.64
C ALA A 55 37.97 15.09 5.17
N GLY A 56 39.04 15.72 5.64
CA GLY A 56 39.08 16.26 7.00
C GLY A 56 38.24 17.52 7.04
N PHE A 57 37.20 17.54 7.88
CA PHE A 57 36.40 18.74 8.11
C PHE A 57 37.29 19.86 8.68
N GLN A 58 37.65 20.83 7.85
CA GLN A 58 38.09 22.15 8.27
C GLN A 58 36.96 23.13 7.97
N ILE A 59 36.34 23.65 9.02
CA ILE A 59 35.32 24.69 8.93
C ILE A 59 36.07 26.02 8.76
N GLU A 60 36.24 26.45 7.50
CA GLU A 60 36.52 27.86 7.22
C GLU A 60 35.20 28.54 6.86
N GLU A 61 34.74 29.45 7.73
CA GLU A 61 33.60 30.32 7.46
C GLU A 61 33.97 31.34 6.38
N GLN A 62 33.64 31.04 5.13
CA GLN A 62 33.44 32.09 4.12
C GLN A 62 32.05 31.96 3.54
N LYS A 63 31.17 32.91 3.91
CA LYS A 63 29.85 33.09 3.32
C LYS A 63 30.00 33.85 2.00
N PRO A 64 29.87 33.24 0.81
CA PRO A 64 29.74 34.01 -0.41
C PRO A 64 28.41 34.77 -0.34
N LYS A 65 28.47 36.11 -0.41
CA LYS A 65 27.28 36.94 -0.58
C LYS A 65 26.74 36.71 -2.00
N LEU A 66 25.80 35.78 -2.12
CA LEU A 66 24.98 35.63 -3.31
C LEU A 66 24.10 36.88 -3.44
N GLU A 67 24.33 37.69 -4.47
CA GLU A 67 23.38 38.74 -4.84
C GLU A 67 22.08 38.09 -5.31
N ARG A 68 20.99 38.38 -4.60
CA ARG A 68 19.65 37.89 -4.95
C ARG A 68 19.24 38.42 -6.33
N ARG A 69 19.15 37.55 -7.33
CA ARG A 69 18.34 37.86 -8.52
C ARG A 69 16.92 38.14 -8.04
N LYS A 70 16.40 39.33 -8.34
CA LYS A 70 15.00 39.67 -8.14
C LYS A 70 14.17 38.86 -9.13
N LEU A 71 13.75 37.65 -8.72
CA LEU A 71 12.61 36.99 -9.34
C LEU A 71 11.39 37.88 -9.14
N GLN A 72 11.02 38.63 -10.16
CA GLN A 72 9.68 39.22 -10.25
C GLN A 72 8.72 38.09 -10.64
N MET A 73 8.40 37.23 -9.68
CA MET A 73 7.21 36.41 -9.79
C MET A 73 6.04 37.23 -9.24
N PRO A 74 4.92 37.39 -9.98
CA PRO A 74 3.71 37.93 -9.41
C PRO A 74 3.20 36.94 -8.36
N VAL A 75 3.46 37.27 -7.10
CA VAL A 75 3.04 36.49 -5.94
C VAL A 75 1.52 36.64 -5.78
N LYS A 76 0.77 35.59 -6.11
CA LYS A 76 -0.55 35.32 -5.52
C LYS A 76 -0.48 34.30 -4.39
N ALA A 77 0.70 34.11 -3.76
CA ALA A 77 0.88 33.16 -2.65
C ALA A 77 0.77 33.80 -1.24
N GLN A 78 0.72 35.13 -1.11
CA GLN A 78 0.45 35.77 0.18
C GLN A 78 -0.92 35.39 0.80
N PRO A 79 -2.06 35.35 0.07
CA PRO A 79 -3.34 35.00 0.68
C PRO A 79 -3.40 33.54 1.15
N PHE A 80 -2.59 32.64 0.56
CA PHE A 80 -2.56 31.21 0.88
C PHE A 80 -1.93 30.95 2.27
N ILE A 81 -0.86 31.67 2.61
CA ILE A 81 -0.19 31.53 3.92
C ILE A 81 -0.96 32.29 5.02
N GLU A 82 -1.60 33.42 4.69
CA GLU A 82 -2.38 34.20 5.66
C GLU A 82 -3.70 33.51 6.04
N GLN A 83 -4.39 32.83 5.10
CA GLN A 83 -5.61 32.05 5.39
C GLN A 83 -5.35 30.80 6.24
N MET A 84 -4.14 30.23 6.19
CA MET A 84 -3.74 29.12 7.07
C MET A 84 -3.32 29.57 8.48
N SER A 85 -3.23 30.89 8.74
CA SER A 85 -2.76 31.40 10.03
C SER A 85 -3.89 31.47 11.08
N LYS A 86 -3.94 30.42 11.90
CA LYS A 86 -4.53 30.32 13.25
C LYS A 86 -6.04 30.58 13.41
N PRO A 87 -6.86 29.54 13.65
CA PRO A 87 -8.05 29.73 14.47
C PRO A 87 -7.60 30.10 15.90
N LYS A 88 -8.07 31.25 16.40
CA LYS A 88 -8.04 31.54 17.83
C LYS A 88 -8.83 30.42 18.51
N MET A 89 -8.24 29.75 19.51
CA MET A 89 -9.02 28.92 20.44
C MET A 89 -10.08 29.83 21.07
N GLN A 90 -11.29 29.83 20.53
CA GLN A 90 -12.44 30.29 21.27
C GLN A 90 -12.68 29.20 22.31
N THR A 91 -12.08 29.38 23.49
CA THR A 91 -12.57 28.75 24.71
C THR A 91 -14.07 29.02 24.73
N THR A 92 -14.87 27.96 24.56
CA THR A 92 -16.31 28.06 24.74
C THR A 92 -16.54 28.77 26.06
N SER A 93 -17.27 29.89 26.01
CA SER A 93 -17.63 30.68 27.17
C SER A 93 -18.15 29.71 28.23
N ARG A 94 -17.41 29.60 29.33
CA ARG A 94 -17.82 28.88 30.53
C ARG A 94 -19.28 29.19 30.78
N ILE A 95 -20.15 28.18 30.72
CA ILE A 95 -21.39 28.23 31.46
C ILE A 95 -20.93 28.21 32.92
N THR A 96 -20.72 29.37 33.51
CA THR A 96 -20.68 29.52 34.96
C THR A 96 -22.09 29.22 35.43
N ALA A 97 -22.33 27.95 35.76
CA ALA A 97 -23.44 27.59 36.63
C ALA A 97 -23.25 28.41 37.92
N ASN A 98 -24.15 29.37 38.15
CA ASN A 98 -24.30 29.94 39.48
C ASN A 98 -24.46 28.77 40.44
N ALA A 99 -23.63 28.74 41.48
CA ALA A 99 -23.64 27.68 42.48
C ALA A 99 -25.08 27.40 42.93
N PRO A 100 -25.56 26.14 42.90
CA PRO A 100 -26.84 25.83 43.51
C PRO A 100 -26.74 26.18 44.99
N GLN A 101 -27.62 27.06 45.46
CA GLN A 101 -27.80 27.30 46.90
C GLN A 101 -28.02 25.95 47.57
N MET A 102 -27.25 25.69 48.63
CA MET A 102 -27.41 24.48 49.44
C MET A 102 -28.84 24.41 49.97
N VAL A 103 -29.62 23.46 49.45
CA VAL A 103 -30.89 23.06 50.04
C VAL A 103 -30.56 22.25 51.28
N ASN A 104 -30.95 22.76 52.46
CA ASN A 104 -30.83 22.06 53.73
C ASN A 104 -31.62 20.74 53.67
N ILE A 105 -30.92 19.61 53.73
CA ILE A 105 -31.51 18.30 53.94
C ILE A 105 -31.66 18.12 55.47
N PRO A 106 -32.86 17.85 56.01
CA PRO A 106 -33.02 17.58 57.43
C PRO A 106 -32.39 16.23 57.79
N GLU A 107 -31.58 16.22 58.84
CA GLU A 107 -31.12 14.99 59.50
C GLU A 107 -32.26 14.36 60.32
N GLN A 108 -32.70 13.17 59.94
CA GLN A 108 -33.39 12.13 60.72
C GLN A 108 -33.77 11.03 59.71
N GLY A 109 -33.32 9.78 59.75
CA GLY A 109 -33.21 8.88 60.90
C GLY A 109 -34.15 7.71 60.64
N GLU A 110 -33.69 6.69 59.90
CA GLU A 110 -34.08 5.26 59.99
C GLU A 110 -33.50 4.48 58.80
N TYR A 111 -32.70 3.45 59.11
CA TYR A 111 -32.10 2.55 58.13
C TYR A 111 -33.16 1.60 57.57
N LEU A 112 -33.67 1.88 56.37
CA LEU A 112 -34.39 0.87 55.58
C LEU A 112 -33.37 -0.17 55.08
N LYS A 113 -33.44 -1.38 55.64
CA LYS A 113 -32.76 -2.58 55.13
C LYS A 113 -33.13 -2.78 53.66
N MET A 114 -32.21 -2.52 52.74
CA MET A 114 -32.37 -2.95 51.35
C MET A 114 -32.27 -4.49 51.28
N ALA A 115 -33.18 -5.09 50.53
CA ALA A 115 -33.26 -6.52 50.30
C ALA A 115 -31.97 -7.06 49.66
N PRO A 116 -31.60 -8.34 49.91
CA PRO A 116 -30.42 -8.92 49.29
C PRO A 116 -30.63 -9.04 47.77
N MET A 117 -29.73 -8.43 47.01
CA MET A 117 -29.68 -8.55 45.55
C MET A 117 -29.46 -10.02 45.14
N PRO A 118 -30.11 -10.51 44.07
CA PRO A 118 -29.93 -11.87 43.61
C PRO A 118 -28.52 -12.06 43.04
N THR A 119 -27.76 -12.97 43.65
CA THR A 119 -26.50 -13.47 43.10
C THR A 119 -26.77 -14.31 41.86
N PHE A 120 -26.54 -13.76 40.67
CA PHE A 120 -26.38 -14.55 39.46
C PHE A 120 -25.01 -15.24 39.52
N LYS A 121 -25.03 -16.55 39.80
CA LYS A 121 -23.91 -17.46 39.56
C LYS A 121 -23.99 -17.91 38.09
N GLY A 122 -23.02 -17.50 37.29
CA GLY A 122 -22.81 -17.98 35.92
C GLY A 122 -21.59 -17.28 35.32
N GLY A 123 -20.50 -18.03 35.11
CA GLY A 123 -19.17 -17.49 34.82
C GLY A 123 -19.05 -16.84 33.44
N TYR A 124 -18.90 -15.52 33.43
CA TYR A 124 -18.25 -14.72 32.38
C TYR A 124 -17.70 -13.45 33.05
N THR A 125 -16.67 -13.61 33.88
CA THR A 125 -16.02 -12.50 34.57
C THR A 125 -14.77 -12.11 33.81
N ASN A 126 -14.89 -11.16 32.88
CA ASN A 126 -13.80 -10.25 32.47
C ASN A 126 -14.30 -8.97 31.75
N PHE A 127 -15.57 -8.90 31.32
CA PHE A 127 -16.08 -7.74 30.56
C PHE A 127 -16.71 -6.60 31.40
N VAL A 128 -16.93 -6.79 32.71
CA VAL A 128 -17.76 -5.86 33.53
C VAL A 128 -16.95 -4.91 34.43
N GLN A 129 -15.62 -5.02 34.49
CA GLN A 129 -14.82 -4.23 35.45
C GLN A 129 -14.19 -2.93 34.94
N MET A 130 -14.22 -2.61 33.64
CA MET A 130 -13.51 -1.44 33.12
C MET A 130 -14.30 -0.10 33.13
N ASP A 131 -15.61 -0.10 33.37
CA ASP A 131 -16.45 1.10 33.19
C ASP A 131 -16.60 2.00 34.44
N ARG A 132 -15.58 2.08 35.32
CA ARG A 132 -15.66 2.93 36.54
C ARG A 132 -14.47 3.84 36.83
N SER A 133 -13.51 4.01 35.93
CA SER A 133 -12.44 4.98 36.13
C SER A 133 -12.85 6.41 35.69
N LEU A 134 -13.45 7.13 36.65
CA LEU A 134 -13.33 8.59 36.71
C LEU A 134 -11.87 8.92 37.07
N GLU A 135 -11.05 9.24 36.09
CA GLU A 135 -9.71 9.79 36.35
C GLU A 135 -9.83 11.26 36.78
N PHE A 136 -9.81 11.50 38.10
CA PHE A 136 -9.62 12.83 38.65
C PHE A 136 -8.12 13.17 38.63
N SER A 137 -7.68 13.95 37.63
CA SER A 137 -6.34 14.55 37.70
C SER A 137 -6.39 15.71 38.70
N ALA A 138 -5.72 15.59 39.85
CA ALA A 138 -5.76 16.60 40.92
C ALA A 138 -5.05 17.93 40.56
N LYS A 139 -4.48 18.05 39.34
CA LYS A 139 -3.72 19.24 38.90
C LYS A 139 -4.46 20.11 37.88
N TYR A 140 -5.53 19.61 37.26
CA TYR A 140 -6.41 20.36 36.37
C TYR A 140 -7.84 19.89 36.65
N ARG A 141 -8.75 20.81 37.03
CA ARG A 141 -10.21 20.57 37.10
C ARG A 141 -10.76 20.36 35.69
N ASP A 142 -10.33 19.30 35.03
CA ASP A 142 -10.86 18.85 33.75
C ASP A 142 -11.63 17.56 34.01
N VAL A 143 -12.95 17.65 33.94
CA VAL A 143 -13.83 16.49 34.04
C VAL A 143 -14.22 16.14 32.60
N SER A 144 -13.39 15.34 31.92
CA SER A 144 -13.64 14.92 30.54
C SER A 144 -14.64 13.77 30.54
N PHE A 145 -15.93 14.08 30.50
CA PHE A 145 -16.97 13.07 30.29
C PHE A 145 -16.96 12.63 28.82
N GLY A 146 -16.55 11.39 28.53
CA GLY A 146 -16.75 10.77 27.21
C GLY A 146 -15.61 10.84 26.20
N VAL A 147 -14.45 11.38 26.57
CA VAL A 147 -13.24 11.34 25.73
C VAL A 147 -12.55 9.98 25.88
N SER A 148 -12.44 9.22 24.79
CA SER A 148 -11.62 8.00 24.76
C SER A 148 -10.20 8.33 24.39
N ALA A 149 -9.24 7.74 25.11
CA ALA A 149 -7.89 7.56 24.61
C ALA A 149 -7.89 6.25 23.81
N VAL A 150 -7.65 6.34 22.51
CA VAL A 150 -7.55 5.17 21.63
C VAL A 150 -6.12 5.04 21.13
N ASP A 151 -5.66 3.81 20.97
CA ASP A 151 -4.34 3.46 20.44
C ASP A 151 -4.52 2.46 19.30
N PHE A 152 -4.47 2.92 18.05
CA PHE A 152 -4.68 2.08 16.87
C PHE A 152 -3.33 1.85 16.20
N PHE A 153 -2.82 0.61 16.24
CA PHE A 153 -1.47 0.25 15.78
C PHE A 153 -0.36 1.17 16.33
N GLY A 154 -0.42 1.47 17.64
CA GLY A 154 0.51 2.38 18.32
C GLY A 154 0.25 3.87 18.07
N THR A 155 -0.77 4.23 17.28
CA THR A 155 -1.17 5.61 17.06
C THR A 155 -2.20 6.07 18.10
N LYS A 156 -1.71 6.80 19.09
CA LYS A 156 -2.54 7.36 20.18
C LYS A 156 -3.31 8.63 19.76
N GLY A 157 -4.60 8.66 20.07
CA GLY A 157 -5.49 9.82 19.92
C GLY A 157 -6.45 9.97 21.10
N LYS A 158 -6.97 11.17 21.34
CA LYS A 158 -8.03 11.44 22.33
C LYS A 158 -9.17 12.21 21.68
N ALA A 159 -10.37 11.64 21.63
CA ALA A 159 -11.55 12.25 21.01
C ALA A 159 -12.87 11.73 21.57
N GLU A 160 -13.93 12.51 21.34
CA GLU A 160 -15.32 12.12 21.60
C GLU A 160 -15.95 11.43 20.39
N LYS A 161 -15.42 11.67 19.18
CA LYS A 161 -15.90 11.09 17.91
C LYS A 161 -14.76 10.49 17.09
N ILE A 162 -14.85 9.19 16.81
CA ILE A 162 -13.77 8.42 16.20
C ILE A 162 -14.30 7.66 14.97
N ALA A 163 -13.62 7.74 13.84
CA ALA A 163 -13.85 6.84 12.71
C ALA A 163 -12.63 5.96 12.49
N ILE A 164 -12.86 4.67 12.25
CA ILE A 164 -11.83 3.71 11.84
C ILE A 164 -12.15 3.32 10.41
N VAL A 165 -11.20 3.50 9.50
CA VAL A 165 -11.29 3.16 8.08
C VAL A 165 -10.31 2.03 7.82
N VAL A 166 -10.79 0.91 7.32
CA VAL A 166 -10.02 -0.34 7.19
C VAL A 166 -10.07 -0.82 5.75
N ASP A 167 -8.88 -1.03 5.18
CA ASP A 167 -8.71 -1.77 3.93
C ASP A 167 -9.06 -3.24 4.13
N THR A 168 -9.98 -3.73 3.31
CA THR A 168 -10.39 -5.14 3.32
C THR A 168 -10.00 -5.85 2.03
N SER A 169 -9.38 -5.14 1.08
CA SER A 169 -9.04 -5.69 -0.23
C SER A 169 -8.05 -6.85 -0.14
N LYS A 170 -7.99 -7.65 -1.22
CA LYS A 170 -7.01 -8.74 -1.39
C LYS A 170 -5.56 -8.30 -1.15
N ALA A 171 -5.24 -7.02 -1.33
CA ALA A 171 -3.90 -6.50 -1.13
C ALA A 171 -3.40 -6.61 0.30
N MET A 172 -4.31 -6.65 1.27
CA MET A 172 -3.98 -6.88 2.68
C MET A 172 -3.52 -8.33 2.96
N LEU A 173 -3.71 -9.25 2.01
CA LEU A 173 -3.45 -10.69 2.18
C LEU A 173 -2.32 -11.21 1.30
N TYR A 174 -1.63 -10.34 0.56
CA TYR A 174 -0.50 -10.78 -0.26
C TYR A 174 0.60 -11.36 0.60
N ASP A 175 1.27 -12.40 0.08
CA ASP A 175 2.33 -13.11 0.79
C ASP A 175 3.46 -12.18 1.24
N GLU A 176 3.77 -11.13 0.48
CA GLU A 176 4.77 -10.11 0.84
C GLU A 176 4.44 -9.37 2.15
N ARG A 177 3.17 -9.39 2.56
CA ARG A 177 2.66 -8.79 3.81
C ARG A 177 2.40 -9.84 4.88
N GLY A 178 2.80 -11.09 4.65
CA GLY A 178 2.63 -12.23 5.53
C GLY A 178 1.27 -12.94 5.39
N GLY A 179 0.65 -12.84 4.21
CA GLY A 179 -0.49 -13.67 3.83
C GLY A 179 -1.77 -13.40 4.61
N ALA A 180 -2.71 -14.35 4.56
CA ALA A 180 -3.96 -14.28 5.31
C ALA A 180 -3.76 -14.26 6.84
N GLU A 181 -2.66 -14.84 7.36
CA GLU A 181 -2.36 -14.88 8.79
C GLU A 181 -2.04 -13.49 9.36
N SER A 182 -1.37 -12.63 8.58
CA SER A 182 -1.08 -11.25 9.00
C SER A 182 -2.34 -10.42 9.19
N TYR A 183 -3.45 -10.77 8.53
CA TYR A 183 -4.71 -10.08 8.72
C TYR A 183 -5.35 -10.39 10.08
N SER A 184 -5.00 -11.49 10.74
CA SER A 184 -5.43 -11.76 12.12
C SER A 184 -4.92 -10.69 13.09
N MET A 185 -3.72 -10.15 12.87
CA MET A 185 -3.21 -9.02 13.66
C MET A 185 -4.08 -7.77 13.51
N VAL A 186 -4.60 -7.53 12.31
CA VAL A 186 -5.54 -6.42 12.05
C VAL A 186 -6.83 -6.60 12.83
N HIS A 187 -7.37 -7.83 12.86
CA HIS A 187 -8.56 -8.16 13.65
C HIS A 187 -8.33 -8.00 15.15
N GLU A 188 -7.20 -8.46 15.67
CA GLU A 188 -6.83 -8.34 17.09
C GLU A 188 -6.73 -6.88 17.53
N ASP A 189 -6.05 -6.04 16.75
CA ASP A 189 -5.93 -4.61 17.04
C ASP A 189 -7.27 -3.88 16.93
N LEU A 190 -8.11 -4.22 15.93
CA LEU A 190 -9.48 -3.70 15.85
C LEU A 190 -10.28 -4.07 17.09
N HIS A 191 -10.15 -5.32 17.56
CA HIS A 191 -10.79 -5.81 18.76
C HIS A 191 -10.31 -5.06 20.02
N GLU A 192 -9.00 -4.81 20.14
CA GLU A 192 -8.43 -4.03 21.23
C GLU A 192 -8.94 -2.58 21.23
N VAL A 193 -8.86 -1.90 20.07
CA VAL A 193 -9.23 -0.49 19.96
C VAL A 193 -10.71 -0.28 20.23
N ILE A 194 -11.59 -1.07 19.61
CA ILE A 194 -13.04 -0.99 19.81
C ILE A 194 -13.39 -1.39 21.25
N GLY A 195 -12.75 -2.43 21.78
CA GLY A 195 -12.91 -2.90 23.15
C GLY A 195 -12.60 -1.81 24.18
N ASN A 196 -11.53 -1.05 23.97
CA ASN A 196 -11.04 -0.03 24.89
C ASN A 196 -11.76 1.34 24.81
N MET A 197 -12.65 1.55 23.82
CA MET A 197 -13.42 2.79 23.75
C MET A 197 -14.36 2.95 24.95
N ARG A 198 -14.48 4.14 25.53
CA ARG A 198 -15.47 4.44 26.58
C ARG A 198 -16.88 4.48 25.98
N SER A 199 -17.89 4.03 26.73
CA SER A 199 -19.28 3.95 26.26
C SER A 199 -19.89 5.28 25.77
N ALA A 200 -19.38 6.41 26.28
CA ALA A 200 -19.82 7.75 25.88
C ALA A 200 -19.12 8.28 24.61
N THR A 201 -18.13 7.56 24.08
CA THR A 201 -17.48 7.90 22.81
C THR A 201 -18.35 7.45 21.65
N LEU A 202 -18.53 8.33 20.68
CA LEU A 202 -19.19 8.05 19.42
C LEU A 202 -18.16 7.49 18.44
N PHE A 203 -18.49 6.38 17.80
CA PHE A 203 -17.60 5.74 16.86
C PHE A 203 -18.33 5.21 15.62
N ASN A 204 -17.56 4.91 14.58
CA ASN A 204 -18.01 4.14 13.45
C ASN A 204 -16.83 3.42 12.79
N VAL A 205 -17.12 2.34 12.08
CA VAL A 205 -16.15 1.59 11.27
C VAL A 205 -16.57 1.67 9.81
N VAL A 206 -15.60 2.01 8.96
CA VAL A 206 -15.72 2.10 7.51
C VAL A 206 -14.79 1.05 6.93
N LEU A 207 -15.32 0.18 6.10
CA LEU A 207 -14.56 -0.81 5.37
C LEU A 207 -14.52 -0.40 3.90
N TYR A 208 -13.41 -0.59 3.23
CA TYR A 208 -13.32 -0.37 1.79
C TYR A 208 -12.62 -1.51 1.08
N ASP A 209 -13.02 -1.71 -0.18
CA ASP A 209 -12.41 -2.65 -1.12
C ASP A 209 -12.57 -2.08 -2.53
N GLY A 210 -11.49 -1.54 -3.10
CA GLY A 210 -11.54 -0.82 -4.37
C GLY A 210 -12.55 0.33 -4.34
N SER A 211 -13.59 0.27 -5.17
CA SER A 211 -14.65 1.29 -5.22
C SER A 211 -15.79 1.05 -4.21
N GLN A 212 -15.85 -0.13 -3.60
CA GLN A 212 -16.89 -0.52 -2.65
C GLN A 212 -16.56 -0.02 -1.25
N VAL A 213 -17.58 0.51 -0.56
CA VAL A 213 -17.45 0.95 0.83
C VAL A 213 -18.64 0.49 1.64
N ALA A 214 -18.37 -0.04 2.82
CA ALA A 214 -19.34 -0.45 3.80
C ALA A 214 -19.18 0.34 5.10
N LEU A 215 -20.26 0.90 5.58
CA LEU A 215 -20.38 1.59 6.87
C LEU A 215 -21.06 0.64 7.85
N PHE A 216 -20.48 0.47 9.04
CA PHE A 216 -21.14 -0.29 10.11
C PHE A 216 -22.51 0.33 10.45
N ASN A 217 -22.57 1.66 10.44
CA ASN A 217 -23.81 2.41 10.58
C ASN A 217 -23.78 3.68 9.72
N GLN A 218 -24.94 4.17 9.28
CA GLN A 218 -25.04 5.39 8.47
C GLN A 218 -24.69 6.68 9.26
N GLY A 219 -24.65 6.59 10.60
CA GLY A 219 -24.22 7.66 11.49
C GLY A 219 -23.30 7.13 12.61
N MET A 220 -22.70 8.06 13.35
CA MET A 220 -21.89 7.72 14.52
C MET A 220 -22.74 7.11 15.62
N VAL A 221 -22.28 6.02 16.24
CA VAL A 221 -22.99 5.32 17.31
C VAL A 221 -22.18 5.34 18.62
N PRO A 222 -22.83 5.37 19.79
CA PRO A 222 -22.10 5.26 21.05
C PRO A 222 -21.47 3.87 21.22
N ALA A 223 -20.26 3.82 21.78
CA ALA A 223 -19.50 2.59 22.04
C ALA A 223 -20.06 1.76 23.21
N THR A 224 -21.37 1.52 23.23
CA THR A 224 -22.03 0.63 24.18
C THR A 224 -21.53 -0.81 24.01
N PRO A 225 -21.59 -1.66 25.05
CA PRO A 225 -21.20 -3.07 24.93
C PRO A 225 -21.87 -3.78 23.75
N ALA A 226 -23.17 -3.54 23.52
CA ALA A 226 -23.90 -4.11 22.39
C ALA A 226 -23.37 -3.61 21.03
N ALA A 227 -23.13 -2.31 20.88
CA ALA A 227 -22.58 -1.76 19.63
C ALA A 227 -21.17 -2.29 19.34
N LYS A 228 -20.34 -2.47 20.37
CA LYS A 228 -19.01 -3.08 20.27
C LYS A 228 -19.08 -4.54 19.82
N THR A 229 -19.94 -5.35 20.44
CA THR A 229 -20.13 -6.74 20.01
C THR A 229 -20.61 -6.82 18.57
N ASN A 230 -21.62 -6.03 18.21
CA ASN A 230 -22.18 -6.03 16.85
C ASN A 230 -21.15 -5.64 15.79
N VAL A 231 -20.29 -4.66 16.04
CA VAL A 231 -19.26 -4.26 15.05
C VAL A 231 -18.18 -5.33 14.93
N LEU A 232 -17.80 -6.00 16.02
CA LEU A 232 -16.80 -7.06 16.01
C LEU A 232 -17.32 -8.31 15.29
N GLU A 233 -18.60 -8.66 15.48
CA GLU A 233 -19.26 -9.71 14.70
C GLU A 233 -19.37 -9.34 13.22
N TRP A 234 -19.65 -8.07 12.91
CA TRP A 234 -19.76 -7.59 11.54
C TRP A 234 -18.43 -7.66 10.77
N ILE A 235 -17.30 -7.31 11.42
CA ILE A 235 -15.97 -7.41 10.78
C ILE A 235 -15.41 -8.83 10.83
N GLY A 236 -15.79 -9.65 11.81
CA GLY A 236 -15.09 -10.90 12.14
C GLY A 236 -15.10 -11.99 11.05
N GLY A 237 -15.92 -11.84 10.00
CA GLY A 237 -15.92 -12.73 8.84
C GLY A 237 -14.98 -12.33 7.71
N ILE A 238 -14.37 -11.16 7.75
CA ILE A 238 -13.62 -10.59 6.61
C ILE A 238 -12.21 -11.15 6.58
N ASN A 239 -11.77 -11.56 5.39
CA ASN A 239 -10.42 -12.05 5.11
C ASN A 239 -10.00 -13.24 6.00
N THR A 240 -10.95 -14.02 6.51
CA THR A 240 -10.66 -15.20 7.34
C THR A 240 -10.30 -16.45 6.53
N ASN A 241 -10.62 -16.45 5.23
CA ASN A 241 -10.29 -17.50 4.27
C ASN A 241 -10.51 -16.98 2.84
N LEU A 242 -10.08 -17.76 1.83
CA LEU A 242 -10.23 -17.39 0.42
C LEU A 242 -11.66 -17.10 -0.04
N ALA A 243 -12.67 -17.76 0.53
CA ALA A 243 -14.07 -17.54 0.18
C ALA A 243 -14.64 -16.24 0.78
N LYS A 244 -13.87 -15.55 1.64
CA LYS A 244 -14.28 -14.32 2.31
C LYS A 244 -13.25 -13.20 2.15
N VAL A 245 -12.53 -13.19 1.03
CA VAL A 245 -11.60 -12.12 0.70
C VAL A 245 -12.37 -10.89 0.27
N GLY A 246 -11.98 -9.71 0.76
CA GLY A 246 -12.61 -8.46 0.38
C GLY A 246 -13.92 -8.17 1.11
N LEU A 247 -14.64 -7.18 0.58
CA LEU A 247 -16.02 -6.94 0.98
C LEU A 247 -16.95 -7.97 0.32
N LEU A 248 -17.64 -8.76 1.15
CA LEU A 248 -18.66 -9.71 0.67
C LEU A 248 -19.81 -8.99 -0.05
N ASP A 249 -20.40 -9.69 -1.02
CA ASP A 249 -21.55 -9.20 -1.79
C ASP A 249 -22.67 -8.71 -0.88
N GLY A 250 -23.17 -7.50 -1.19
CA GLY A 250 -24.27 -6.86 -0.46
C GLY A 250 -23.87 -6.18 0.85
N MET A 251 -22.61 -6.24 1.29
CA MET A 251 -22.16 -5.43 2.43
C MET A 251 -21.96 -3.95 2.10
N ALA A 252 -21.58 -3.64 0.86
CA ALA A 252 -21.40 -2.26 0.42
C ALA A 252 -22.71 -1.48 0.54
N ASN A 253 -22.69 -0.40 1.31
CA ASN A 253 -23.90 0.34 1.69
C ASN A 253 -23.68 1.87 1.76
N TYR A 254 -22.60 2.35 1.15
CA TYR A 254 -22.25 3.76 1.11
C TYR A 254 -22.51 4.36 -0.28
N ALA A 255 -23.17 5.51 -0.29
CA ALA A 255 -23.22 6.42 -1.41
C ALA A 255 -22.92 7.84 -0.89
N PRO A 256 -22.11 8.65 -1.61
CA PRO A 256 -21.83 10.02 -1.20
C PRO A 256 -23.11 10.83 -1.00
N LYS A 257 -23.20 11.54 0.14
CA LYS A 257 -24.38 12.38 0.46
C LYS A 257 -24.53 13.56 -0.51
N LYS A 258 -23.46 13.94 -1.19
CA LYS A 258 -23.41 15.02 -2.16
C LYS A 258 -22.32 14.78 -3.20
N ALA A 259 -22.48 15.45 -4.35
CA ALA A 259 -21.39 15.61 -5.29
C ALA A 259 -20.38 16.63 -4.73
N TYR A 260 -19.10 16.33 -4.88
CA TYR A 260 -18.01 17.24 -4.55
C TYR A 260 -17.46 17.81 -5.84
N ASP A 261 -17.19 19.11 -5.85
CA ASP A 261 -16.50 19.80 -6.96
C ASP A 261 -15.00 19.60 -6.76
N VAL A 262 -14.48 18.49 -7.29
CA VAL A 262 -13.09 18.03 -7.09
C VAL A 262 -12.41 17.75 -8.43
N PRO A 263 -11.07 17.87 -8.51
CA PRO A 263 -10.33 17.54 -9.73
C PRO A 263 -10.48 16.09 -10.18
N MET A 264 -10.62 15.15 -9.24
CA MET A 264 -10.79 13.74 -9.55
C MET A 264 -12.21 13.40 -9.99
N GLU A 265 -12.35 12.59 -11.05
CA GLU A 265 -13.65 12.04 -11.44
C GLU A 265 -14.19 11.15 -10.32
N GLN A 266 -15.50 11.21 -10.05
CA GLN A 266 -16.11 10.45 -8.94
C GLN A 266 -15.94 8.93 -9.08
N ARG A 267 -15.77 8.42 -10.30
CA ARG A 267 -15.48 6.99 -10.57
C ARG A 267 -14.05 6.60 -10.20
N ASP A 268 -13.13 7.55 -10.17
CA ASP A 268 -11.71 7.32 -9.90
C ASP A 268 -11.36 7.52 -8.42
N VAL A 269 -12.27 8.15 -7.65
CA VAL A 269 -12.23 8.19 -6.19
C VAL A 269 -12.48 6.79 -5.62
N THR A 270 -11.40 6.06 -5.35
CA THR A 270 -11.40 4.66 -4.92
C THR A 270 -10.46 4.42 -3.72
N GLY A 271 -10.44 3.20 -3.21
CA GLY A 271 -9.59 2.76 -2.11
C GLY A 271 -9.79 3.57 -0.84
N TRP A 272 -8.68 3.86 -0.16
CA TRP A 272 -8.70 4.64 1.06
C TRP A 272 -9.30 6.04 0.88
N LEU A 273 -9.22 6.64 -0.32
CA LEU A 273 -9.79 7.96 -0.58
C LEU A 273 -11.33 7.91 -0.55
N LYS A 274 -11.92 6.82 -1.07
CA LYS A 274 -13.37 6.59 -0.97
C LYS A 274 -13.80 6.27 0.46
N GLY A 275 -13.01 5.47 1.18
CA GLY A 275 -13.19 5.22 2.61
C GLY A 275 -13.12 6.51 3.44
N LEU A 276 -12.17 7.40 3.11
CA LEU A 276 -12.05 8.73 3.71
C LEU A 276 -13.27 9.60 3.40
N GLN A 277 -13.76 9.61 2.16
CA GLN A 277 -14.98 10.32 1.75
C GLN A 277 -16.16 9.93 2.64
N ALA A 278 -16.35 8.62 2.87
CA ALA A 278 -17.39 8.12 3.77
C ALA A 278 -17.15 8.54 5.23
N ALA A 279 -15.91 8.46 5.71
CA ALA A 279 -15.57 8.83 7.08
C ALA A 279 -15.78 10.33 7.37
N VAL A 280 -15.40 11.23 6.45
CA VAL A 280 -15.57 12.68 6.66
C VAL A 280 -17.04 13.09 6.71
N GLU A 281 -17.92 12.38 6.00
CA GLU A 281 -19.38 12.60 6.03
C GLU A 281 -20.04 12.19 7.36
N LEU A 282 -19.32 11.42 8.20
CA LEU A 282 -19.72 11.12 9.58
C LEU A 282 -19.27 12.21 10.58
N ASN A 283 -18.41 13.13 10.15
CA ASN A 283 -17.86 14.24 10.93
C ASN A 283 -17.15 13.82 12.26
N PRO A 284 -16.23 12.83 12.26
CA PRO A 284 -15.37 12.50 13.39
C PRO A 284 -14.40 13.62 13.77
N GLU A 285 -13.83 13.55 14.97
CA GLU A 285 -12.69 14.39 15.36
C GLU A 285 -11.36 13.75 14.97
N ILE A 286 -11.30 12.41 15.05
CA ILE A 286 -10.12 11.61 14.69
C ILE A 286 -10.53 10.51 13.71
N ILE A 287 -9.75 10.35 12.66
CA ILE A 287 -9.85 9.26 11.68
C ILE A 287 -8.58 8.43 11.77
N PHE A 288 -8.73 7.13 11.94
CA PHE A 288 -7.67 6.15 11.75
C PHE A 288 -7.90 5.45 10.44
N LEU A 289 -6.89 5.42 9.57
CA LEU A 289 -6.98 4.82 8.26
C LEU A 289 -5.89 3.75 8.13
N LEU A 290 -6.31 2.50 7.95
CA LEU A 290 -5.43 1.39 7.59
C LEU A 290 -5.50 1.19 6.07
N SER A 291 -4.34 1.14 5.41
CA SER A 291 -4.22 0.87 3.96
C SER A 291 -3.08 -0.10 3.65
N SER A 292 -3.22 -0.85 2.57
CA SER A 292 -2.14 -1.61 1.95
C SER A 292 -1.25 -0.75 1.05
N ASP A 293 -1.87 0.15 0.29
CA ASP A 293 -1.23 0.92 -0.78
C ASP A 293 -1.70 2.39 -0.82
N TRP A 294 -1.04 3.23 -1.64
CA TRP A 294 -1.40 4.64 -1.82
C TRP A 294 -2.52 4.87 -2.84
N GLY A 295 -2.63 4.05 -3.87
CA GLY A 295 -3.54 4.24 -5.00
C GLY A 295 -4.22 2.92 -5.40
N ASN A 296 -4.99 2.98 -6.49
CA ASN A 296 -5.72 1.82 -7.02
C ASN A 296 -4.93 1.02 -8.06
N VAL A 297 -3.82 1.57 -8.57
CA VAL A 297 -2.88 0.87 -9.42
C VAL A 297 -1.54 0.81 -8.71
N THR A 298 -0.98 -0.39 -8.62
CA THR A 298 0.33 -0.64 -8.02
C THR A 298 1.19 -1.43 -9.01
N THR A 299 2.32 -0.86 -9.43
CA THR A 299 3.32 -1.56 -10.26
C THR A 299 4.43 -2.06 -9.35
N MET A 300 4.61 -3.40 -9.29
CA MET A 300 5.61 -4.01 -8.41
C MET A 300 7.03 -3.68 -8.83
N GLU A 301 7.34 -3.84 -10.12
CA GLU A 301 8.69 -3.63 -10.67
C GLU A 301 9.21 -2.21 -10.41
N GLU A 302 8.33 -1.23 -10.55
CA GLU A 302 8.68 0.18 -10.35
C GLU A 302 8.41 0.67 -8.92
N GLY A 303 7.73 -0.14 -8.08
CA GLY A 303 7.32 0.22 -6.72
C GLY A 303 6.42 1.46 -6.68
N ILE A 304 5.53 1.64 -7.67
CA ILE A 304 4.70 2.85 -7.80
C ILE A 304 3.25 2.51 -7.50
N SER A 305 2.63 3.30 -6.62
CA SER A 305 1.19 3.29 -6.45
C SER A 305 0.57 4.66 -6.72
N TYR A 306 -0.46 4.71 -7.57
CA TYR A 306 -1.10 5.93 -8.05
C TYR A 306 -2.60 5.78 -8.29
N PHE A 307 -3.30 6.92 -8.43
CA PHE A 307 -4.70 6.97 -8.82
C PHE A 307 -4.82 7.10 -10.33
N LEU A 308 -5.44 6.12 -10.98
CA LEU A 308 -5.68 6.14 -12.42
C LEU A 308 -6.75 7.17 -12.77
N ASN A 309 -6.47 8.01 -13.76
CA ASN A 309 -7.48 8.77 -14.47
C ASN A 309 -8.05 7.88 -15.59
N THR A 310 -9.23 7.34 -15.36
CA THR A 310 -9.76 6.28 -16.22
C THR A 310 -10.09 6.79 -17.63
N SER A 311 -10.59 8.03 -17.77
CA SER A 311 -10.93 8.59 -19.10
C SER A 311 -9.69 8.79 -19.95
N VAL A 312 -8.64 9.37 -19.37
CA VAL A 312 -7.37 9.59 -20.07
C VAL A 312 -6.67 8.27 -20.37
N PHE A 313 -6.75 7.29 -19.47
CA PHE A 313 -6.22 5.94 -19.70
C PHE A 313 -6.94 5.23 -20.85
N GLU A 314 -8.27 5.26 -20.88
CA GLU A 314 -9.07 4.68 -21.96
C GLU A 314 -8.72 5.32 -23.32
N GLU A 315 -8.60 6.65 -23.38
CA GLU A 315 -8.18 7.38 -24.58
C GLU A 315 -6.75 6.99 -25.01
N TYR A 316 -5.82 6.93 -24.06
CA TYR A 316 -4.43 6.51 -24.31
C TYR A 316 -4.39 5.09 -24.91
N GLN A 317 -5.11 4.14 -24.33
CA GLN A 317 -5.15 2.76 -24.81
C GLN A 317 -5.78 2.65 -26.21
N GLN A 318 -6.81 3.46 -26.51
CA GLN A 318 -7.40 3.52 -27.84
C GLN A 318 -6.43 4.05 -28.89
N LYS A 319 -5.70 5.14 -28.60
CA LYS A 319 -4.68 5.70 -29.52
C LYS A 319 -3.56 4.70 -29.77
N ARG A 320 -3.09 4.06 -28.70
CA ARG A 320 -2.03 3.06 -28.76
C ARG A 320 -2.44 1.84 -29.60
N ALA A 321 -3.66 1.34 -29.40
CA ALA A 321 -4.20 0.24 -30.19
C ALA A 321 -4.38 0.62 -31.67
N ALA A 322 -4.86 1.85 -31.94
CA ALA A 322 -5.03 2.33 -33.31
C ALA A 322 -3.68 2.43 -34.05
N TYR A 323 -2.66 3.01 -33.42
CA TYR A 323 -1.31 3.08 -33.98
C TYR A 323 -0.76 1.68 -34.25
N PHE A 324 -0.85 0.77 -33.28
CA PHE A 324 -0.33 -0.59 -33.43
C PHE A 324 -0.96 -1.31 -34.64
N LEU A 325 -2.26 -1.12 -34.87
CA LEU A 325 -2.96 -1.69 -36.03
C LEU A 325 -2.57 -1.08 -37.39
N GLU A 326 -1.77 -0.01 -37.43
CA GLU A 326 -1.23 0.54 -38.69
C GLU A 326 -0.03 -0.24 -39.22
N GLU A 327 0.60 -1.09 -38.39
CA GLU A 327 1.74 -1.92 -38.80
C GLU A 327 1.27 -3.15 -39.61
N GLU A 328 2.07 -3.56 -40.62
CA GLU A 328 1.68 -4.58 -41.62
C GLU A 328 1.45 -5.96 -40.99
N ASP A 329 2.21 -6.30 -39.95
CA ASP A 329 2.21 -7.62 -39.29
C ASP A 329 1.49 -7.61 -37.92
N ALA A 330 0.94 -6.46 -37.51
CA ALA A 330 0.36 -6.23 -36.18
C ALA A 330 -0.64 -7.30 -35.74
N LYS A 331 -1.47 -7.77 -36.67
CA LYS A 331 -2.49 -8.78 -36.37
C LYS A 331 -1.87 -10.15 -36.09
N GLU A 332 -0.89 -10.56 -36.88
CA GLU A 332 -0.22 -11.85 -36.70
C GLU A 332 0.55 -11.87 -35.38
N ASP A 333 1.28 -10.79 -35.08
CA ASP A 333 2.00 -10.62 -33.82
C ASP A 333 1.05 -10.66 -32.61
N MET A 334 -0.11 -10.01 -32.69
CA MET A 334 -1.11 -10.07 -31.62
C MET A 334 -1.75 -11.44 -31.47
N ASP A 335 -1.99 -12.15 -32.56
CA ASP A 335 -2.58 -13.50 -32.52
C ASP A 335 -1.58 -14.49 -31.91
N LEU A 336 -0.29 -14.38 -32.24
CA LEU A 336 0.80 -15.14 -31.60
C LEU A 336 0.92 -14.80 -30.11
N TYR A 337 1.00 -13.51 -29.77
CA TYR A 337 1.05 -13.05 -28.38
C TYR A 337 -0.14 -13.58 -27.56
N ARG A 338 -1.36 -13.51 -28.11
CA ARG A 338 -2.57 -14.01 -27.42
C ARG A 338 -2.51 -15.50 -27.16
N ALA A 339 -2.05 -16.29 -28.14
CA ALA A 339 -1.92 -17.73 -27.97
C ALA A 339 -0.92 -18.08 -26.85
N GLU A 340 0.24 -17.43 -26.84
CA GLU A 340 1.25 -17.61 -25.79
C GLU A 340 0.76 -17.11 -24.42
N PHE A 341 0.08 -15.96 -24.39
CA PHE A 341 -0.49 -15.39 -23.17
C PHE A 341 -1.58 -16.28 -22.56
N ASP A 342 -2.47 -16.85 -23.37
CA ASP A 342 -3.51 -17.77 -22.93
C ASP A 342 -2.90 -19.08 -22.39
N GLN A 343 -1.83 -19.58 -23.03
CA GLN A 343 -1.07 -20.72 -22.54
C GLN A 343 -0.42 -20.43 -21.19
N MET A 344 0.28 -19.30 -21.06
CA MET A 344 0.91 -18.88 -19.80
C MET A 344 -0.13 -18.69 -18.69
N ARG A 345 -1.32 -18.19 -19.04
CA ARG A 345 -2.42 -18.07 -18.08
C ARG A 345 -2.90 -19.43 -17.59
N ALA A 346 -3.03 -20.42 -18.47
CA ALA A 346 -3.38 -21.78 -18.07
C ALA A 346 -2.32 -22.40 -17.15
N ILE A 347 -1.03 -22.26 -17.52
CA ILE A 347 0.11 -22.71 -16.71
C ILE A 347 0.07 -22.05 -15.33
N ALA A 348 -0.12 -20.74 -15.26
CA ALA A 348 -0.14 -20.00 -14.01
C ALA A 348 -1.29 -20.44 -13.09
N LEU A 349 -2.49 -20.64 -13.63
CA LEU A 349 -3.62 -21.14 -12.85
C LEU A 349 -3.34 -22.53 -12.29
N LYS A 350 -2.70 -23.41 -13.08
CA LYS A 350 -2.28 -24.74 -12.62
C LYS A 350 -1.18 -24.66 -11.57
N MET A 351 -0.19 -23.79 -11.76
CA MET A 351 0.86 -23.56 -10.76
C MET A 351 0.30 -23.08 -9.42
N LEU A 352 -0.67 -22.16 -9.48
CA LEU A 352 -1.36 -21.67 -8.29
C LEU A 352 -2.18 -22.76 -7.60
N GLU A 353 -2.84 -23.65 -8.38
CA GLU A 353 -3.53 -24.82 -7.85
C GLU A 353 -2.57 -25.75 -7.10
N LEU A 354 -1.45 -26.11 -7.72
CA LEU A 354 -0.44 -26.99 -7.13
C LEU A 354 0.19 -26.39 -5.87
N GLU A 355 0.54 -25.10 -5.91
CA GLU A 355 1.07 -24.38 -4.74
C GLU A 355 0.04 -24.35 -3.61
N ASN A 356 -1.23 -24.08 -3.92
CA ASN A 356 -2.28 -24.07 -2.91
C ASN A 356 -2.54 -25.46 -2.32
N GLN A 357 -2.46 -26.52 -3.13
CA GLN A 357 -2.55 -27.89 -2.64
C GLN A 357 -1.39 -28.22 -1.70
N ALA A 358 -0.16 -27.88 -2.08
CA ALA A 358 1.01 -28.05 -1.22
C ALA A 358 0.90 -27.26 0.09
N ARG A 359 0.37 -26.02 0.05
CA ARG A 359 0.10 -25.22 1.25
C ARG A 359 -0.94 -25.87 2.15
N ILE A 360 -2.04 -26.38 1.59
CA ILE A 360 -3.06 -27.10 2.36
C ILE A 360 -2.47 -28.35 3.04
N ASP A 361 -1.65 -29.12 2.32
CA ASP A 361 -0.98 -30.31 2.85
C ASP A 361 0.03 -29.96 3.96
N ALA A 362 0.60 -28.75 3.91
CA ALA A 362 1.46 -28.18 4.94
C ALA A 362 0.71 -27.45 6.07
N GLU A 363 -0.63 -27.54 6.11
CA GLU A 363 -1.51 -26.83 7.07
C GLU A 363 -1.39 -25.29 7.01
N MET A 364 -1.01 -24.74 5.86
CA MET A 364 -0.91 -23.32 5.57
C MET A 364 -2.16 -22.79 4.86
N GLN A 365 -2.41 -21.48 5.00
CA GLN A 365 -3.46 -20.83 4.22
C GLN A 365 -3.07 -20.76 2.74
N PRO A 366 -4.04 -20.90 1.81
CA PRO A 366 -3.78 -20.72 0.39
C PRO A 366 -3.18 -19.36 0.05
N LYS A 367 -2.37 -19.32 -1.01
CA LYS A 367 -1.79 -18.12 -1.59
C LYS A 367 -2.87 -17.20 -2.15
N VAL A 368 -2.79 -15.91 -1.79
CA VAL A 368 -3.58 -14.85 -2.41
C VAL A 368 -2.66 -14.09 -3.37
N VAL A 369 -2.98 -14.13 -4.66
CA VAL A 369 -2.24 -13.42 -5.70
C VAL A 369 -2.92 -12.11 -6.09
N ARG A 370 -2.12 -11.13 -6.51
CA ARG A 370 -2.56 -9.85 -7.08
C ARG A 370 -3.27 -10.08 -8.39
N ASP A 371 -2.65 -10.86 -9.25
CA ASP A 371 -3.19 -11.31 -10.53
C ASP A 371 -2.60 -12.68 -10.85
N TRP A 372 -3.11 -13.34 -11.89
CA TRP A 372 -2.74 -14.72 -12.23
C TRP A 372 -1.24 -14.86 -12.55
N ASP A 373 -0.59 -13.82 -13.06
CA ASP A 373 0.81 -13.82 -13.50
C ASP A 373 1.84 -13.74 -12.36
N GLU A 374 1.44 -13.31 -11.16
CA GLU A 374 2.35 -13.20 -10.02
C GLU A 374 3.00 -14.55 -9.66
N ILE A 375 2.29 -15.66 -9.85
CA ILE A 375 2.87 -16.98 -9.62
C ILE A 375 3.97 -17.33 -10.64
N LEU A 376 3.86 -16.83 -11.88
CA LEU A 376 4.90 -17.02 -12.90
C LEU A 376 6.17 -16.27 -12.51
N LEU A 377 6.05 -14.99 -12.15
CA LEU A 377 7.17 -14.17 -11.70
C LEU A 377 7.88 -14.76 -10.48
N ASN A 378 7.12 -15.29 -9.52
CA ASN A 378 7.68 -15.94 -8.33
C ASN A 378 8.41 -17.26 -8.66
N ASN A 379 8.14 -17.86 -9.81
CA ASN A 379 8.82 -19.06 -10.31
C ASN A 379 9.84 -18.72 -11.42
N GLU A 380 10.23 -17.44 -11.55
CA GLU A 380 11.19 -16.97 -12.56
C GLU A 380 10.76 -17.26 -14.02
N VAL A 381 9.45 -17.34 -14.26
CA VAL A 381 8.87 -17.50 -15.60
C VAL A 381 8.56 -16.12 -16.18
N GLU A 382 9.18 -15.82 -17.33
CA GLU A 382 8.98 -14.57 -18.05
C GLU A 382 7.63 -14.58 -18.79
N LEU A 383 6.93 -13.45 -18.75
CA LEU A 383 5.73 -13.25 -19.56
C LEU A 383 6.11 -12.93 -21.01
N PRO A 384 5.29 -13.31 -21.99
CA PRO A 384 5.49 -12.85 -23.36
C PRO A 384 5.48 -11.32 -23.41
N GLU A 385 6.43 -10.76 -24.17
CA GLU A 385 6.47 -9.33 -24.39
C GLU A 385 5.24 -8.93 -25.21
N LEU A 386 4.43 -8.03 -24.67
CA LEU A 386 3.37 -7.38 -25.45
C LEU A 386 4.01 -6.73 -26.69
N PRO A 387 3.52 -7.01 -27.91
CA PRO A 387 3.97 -6.32 -29.10
C PRO A 387 3.47 -4.87 -29.01
N LEU A 388 4.29 -4.01 -28.45
CA LEU A 388 3.97 -2.61 -28.17
C LEU A 388 4.80 -1.72 -29.07
N VAL A 389 4.20 -0.59 -29.42
CA VAL A 389 4.90 0.52 -30.10
C VAL A 389 6.16 0.87 -29.32
N ALA A 390 7.32 0.69 -29.96
CA ALA A 390 8.63 0.91 -29.34
C ALA A 390 8.83 2.37 -28.92
N ASP A 391 8.18 3.32 -29.60
CA ASP A 391 8.20 4.75 -29.25
C ASP A 391 6.83 5.24 -28.75
N GLN A 392 6.73 5.40 -27.43
CA GLN A 392 5.53 5.92 -26.77
C GLN A 392 5.26 7.40 -27.12
N GLU A 393 6.26 8.16 -27.59
CA GLU A 393 6.06 9.56 -28.02
C GLU A 393 5.21 9.64 -29.30
N GLU A 394 5.26 8.62 -30.15
CA GLU A 394 4.50 8.57 -31.41
C GLU A 394 2.99 8.40 -31.21
N VAL A 395 2.57 7.86 -30.06
CA VAL A 395 1.16 7.75 -29.66
C VAL A 395 0.55 9.12 -29.30
N GLY A 396 1.38 10.16 -29.13
CA GLY A 396 0.95 11.53 -28.86
C GLY A 396 0.34 11.73 -27.46
N ALA A 397 0.48 10.75 -26.57
CA ALA A 397 0.06 10.79 -25.17
C ALA A 397 1.02 9.96 -24.32
N SER A 398 1.39 10.48 -23.15
CA SER A 398 2.34 9.81 -22.25
C SER A 398 1.60 8.99 -21.18
N PRO A 399 2.07 7.77 -20.82
CA PRO A 399 1.52 7.02 -19.70
C PRO A 399 1.41 7.80 -18.39
N ALA A 400 2.32 8.76 -18.16
CA ALA A 400 2.29 9.60 -16.96
C ALA A 400 1.04 10.49 -16.87
N GLN A 401 0.42 10.83 -18.01
CA GLN A 401 -0.80 11.64 -18.08
C GLN A 401 -2.06 10.85 -17.68
N THR A 402 -1.98 9.52 -17.67
CA THR A 402 -3.08 8.64 -17.24
C THR A 402 -3.24 8.60 -15.71
N ARG A 403 -2.41 9.34 -14.98
CA ARG A 403 -2.33 9.31 -13.52
C ARG A 403 -2.75 10.67 -12.96
N TYR A 404 -3.56 10.68 -11.90
CA TYR A 404 -3.76 11.90 -11.13
C TYR A 404 -2.48 12.32 -10.43
N THR A 405 -2.20 13.62 -10.47
CA THR A 405 -1.09 14.22 -9.74
C THR A 405 -1.37 14.21 -8.24
N ILE A 406 -0.31 14.29 -7.43
CA ILE A 406 -0.45 14.39 -5.98
C ILE A 406 -1.27 15.63 -5.58
N ASP A 407 -1.12 16.74 -6.30
CA ASP A 407 -1.82 17.99 -6.00
C ASP A 407 -3.33 17.84 -6.24
N GLU A 408 -3.76 17.18 -7.32
CA GLU A 408 -5.17 16.89 -7.60
C GLU A 408 -5.79 15.98 -6.53
N VAL A 409 -5.04 14.98 -6.05
CA VAL A 409 -5.48 14.10 -4.96
C VAL A 409 -5.60 14.89 -3.65
N LEU A 410 -4.62 15.74 -3.33
CA LEU A 410 -4.63 16.57 -2.13
C LEU A 410 -5.74 17.62 -2.15
N GLU A 411 -5.99 18.24 -3.29
CA GLU A 411 -7.11 19.16 -3.49
C GLU A 411 -8.45 18.44 -3.33
N THR A 412 -8.58 17.23 -3.88
CA THR A 412 -9.76 16.38 -3.70
C THR A 412 -10.04 16.11 -2.22
N ILE A 413 -9.02 15.70 -1.46
CA ILE A 413 -9.12 15.50 0.00
C ILE A 413 -9.52 16.80 0.69
N PHE A 414 -8.90 17.91 0.32
CA PHE A 414 -9.13 19.21 0.95
C PHE A 414 -10.57 19.65 0.78
N VAL A 415 -11.09 19.60 -0.45
CA VAL A 415 -12.49 19.93 -0.73
C VAL A 415 -13.40 19.01 0.08
N MET A 416 -13.25 17.69 -0.01
CA MET A 416 -14.09 16.73 0.73
C MET A 416 -14.16 17.03 2.23
N VAL A 417 -13.03 17.34 2.85
CA VAL A 417 -12.98 17.70 4.28
C VAL A 417 -13.63 19.04 4.54
N MET A 418 -13.23 20.11 3.83
CA MET A 418 -13.70 21.47 4.11
C MET A 418 -15.20 21.61 3.89
N ASP A 419 -15.75 20.88 2.93
CA ASP A 419 -17.17 20.86 2.64
C ASP A 419 -18.03 20.22 3.74
N ASN A 420 -17.44 19.34 4.55
CA ASN A 420 -18.10 18.67 5.68
C ASN A 420 -17.80 19.34 7.03
N TYR A 421 -16.60 19.90 7.19
CA TYR A 421 -16.13 20.46 8.47
C TYR A 421 -16.27 21.98 8.55
N ARG A 422 -16.26 22.69 7.41
CA ARG A 422 -16.36 24.15 7.31
C ARG A 422 -15.39 24.84 8.29
N GLN A 423 -15.94 25.52 9.30
CA GLN A 423 -15.17 26.29 10.29
C GLN A 423 -14.51 25.43 11.38
N LYS A 424 -14.83 24.13 11.47
CA LYS A 424 -14.23 23.22 12.46
C LYS A 424 -12.76 22.90 12.18
N GLY A 425 -12.32 23.10 10.94
CA GLY A 425 -10.99 22.71 10.48
C GLY A 425 -10.87 21.21 10.19
N PHE A 426 -9.66 20.76 9.87
CA PHE A 426 -9.39 19.37 9.52
C PHE A 426 -9.51 18.43 10.73
N PRO A 427 -10.13 17.23 10.58
CA PRO A 427 -10.01 16.18 11.58
C PRO A 427 -8.57 15.70 11.66
N GLN A 428 -8.17 15.16 12.80
CA GLN A 428 -6.88 14.49 12.90
C GLN A 428 -6.95 13.20 12.08
N LEU A 429 -6.12 13.10 11.04
CA LEU A 429 -6.09 11.94 10.17
C LEU A 429 -4.80 11.15 10.39
N ASN A 430 -4.93 9.98 11.00
CA ASN A 430 -3.83 9.06 11.25
C ASN A 430 -3.83 7.96 10.20
N PHE A 431 -2.68 7.70 9.59
CA PHE A 431 -2.51 6.62 8.62
C PHE A 431 -1.65 5.52 9.20
N VAL A 432 -2.06 4.29 8.96
CA VAL A 432 -1.34 3.07 9.24
C VAL A 432 -1.24 2.31 7.94
N MET A 433 -0.04 1.88 7.58
CA MET A 433 0.19 1.09 6.38
C MET A 433 0.67 -0.30 6.75
N LEU A 434 -0.03 -1.33 6.27
CA LEU A 434 0.40 -2.72 6.48
C LEU A 434 1.54 -3.06 5.52
N THR A 435 2.65 -3.54 6.06
CA THR A 435 3.84 -3.96 5.32
C THR A 435 4.34 -5.29 5.86
N GLY A 436 4.98 -6.13 5.05
CA GLY A 436 5.63 -7.34 5.56
C GLY A 436 6.79 -7.06 6.50
N GLU A 437 7.16 -8.07 7.29
CA GLU A 437 8.38 -8.01 8.11
C GLU A 437 9.61 -7.77 7.22
N GLY A 438 10.49 -6.86 7.66
CA GLY A 438 11.71 -6.56 6.92
C GLY A 438 11.52 -5.70 5.65
N PHE A 439 10.32 -5.16 5.42
CA PHE A 439 10.04 -4.24 4.31
C PHE A 439 11.09 -3.12 4.25
N SER A 440 11.89 -3.13 3.18
CA SER A 440 12.97 -2.18 2.98
C SER A 440 12.39 -0.84 2.52
N ARG A 441 12.59 0.17 3.36
CA ARG A 441 12.17 1.54 3.10
C ARG A 441 12.98 2.11 1.94
N ASN A 442 12.37 2.26 0.76
CA ASN A 442 12.92 3.10 -0.31
C ASN A 442 12.81 4.58 0.10
N SER A 443 13.62 4.97 1.08
CA SER A 443 13.74 6.31 1.65
C SER A 443 14.78 7.18 0.94
N THR A 444 15.28 6.75 -0.22
CA THR A 444 16.29 7.52 -0.95
C THR A 444 15.65 8.80 -1.49
N ALA A 445 16.42 9.89 -1.49
CA ALA A 445 16.08 11.13 -2.17
C ALA A 445 15.85 10.98 -3.70
N ALA A 446 16.00 9.75 -4.24
CA ALA A 446 15.79 9.36 -5.62
C ALA A 446 14.44 8.69 -5.88
N ALA A 447 13.71 8.23 -4.84
CA ALA A 447 12.33 7.80 -5.02
C ALA A 447 11.49 9.04 -5.38
N SER A 448 10.82 9.00 -6.53
CA SER A 448 9.90 10.06 -6.93
C SER A 448 8.87 10.28 -5.82
N MET A 449 8.45 11.53 -5.60
CA MET A 449 7.33 11.81 -4.69
C MET A 449 6.07 11.02 -5.08
N MET A 450 6.00 10.51 -6.30
CA MET A 450 4.95 9.63 -6.82
C MET A 450 5.07 8.16 -6.40
N THR A 451 6.16 7.71 -5.79
CA THR A 451 6.40 6.29 -5.45
C THR A 451 6.68 6.08 -3.96
N SER A 452 7.04 7.16 -3.24
CA SER A 452 7.45 7.05 -1.84
C SER A 452 6.31 7.15 -0.82
N ASP A 453 6.45 6.43 0.28
CA ASP A 453 5.64 6.56 1.51
C ASP A 453 5.67 7.98 2.12
N ALA A 454 6.55 8.85 1.61
CA ALA A 454 6.60 10.26 1.97
C ALA A 454 5.27 10.99 1.68
N LYS A 455 4.44 10.49 0.76
CA LYS A 455 3.10 11.04 0.51
C LYS A 455 2.23 11.01 1.77
N PHE A 456 2.14 9.86 2.43
CA PHE A 456 1.38 9.70 3.68
C PHE A 456 1.99 10.53 4.81
N GLN A 457 3.32 10.57 4.90
CA GLN A 457 4.01 11.39 5.90
C GLN A 457 3.74 12.89 5.72
N ASN A 458 3.73 13.38 4.47
CA ASN A 458 3.45 14.77 4.18
C ASN A 458 1.98 15.11 4.43
N LEU A 459 1.06 14.25 4.00
CA LEU A 459 -0.37 14.39 4.27
C LEU A 459 -0.66 14.45 5.77
N THR A 460 -0.15 13.50 6.55
CA THR A 460 -0.36 13.45 8.00
C THR A 460 0.22 14.67 8.71
N LYS A 461 1.40 15.16 8.30
CA LYS A 461 1.99 16.40 8.86
C LYS A 461 1.08 17.62 8.66
N MET A 462 0.42 17.74 7.51
CA MET A 462 -0.46 18.87 7.21
C MET A 462 -1.70 18.91 8.11
N VAL A 463 -2.21 17.74 8.52
CA VAL A 463 -3.46 17.59 9.29
C VAL A 463 -3.24 17.19 10.75
N LYS A 464 -2.02 17.40 11.27
CA LYS A 464 -1.60 17.02 12.64
C LYS A 464 -1.83 15.54 12.99
N GLY A 465 -1.83 14.70 11.97
CA GLY A 465 -1.91 13.25 12.07
C GLY A 465 -0.58 12.60 12.36
N ARG A 466 -0.59 11.26 12.33
CA ARG A 466 0.62 10.44 12.35
C ARG A 466 0.55 9.40 11.25
N PHE A 467 1.70 9.10 10.66
CA PHE A 467 1.88 7.97 9.76
C PHE A 467 2.69 6.89 10.47
N ARG A 468 2.25 5.64 10.37
CA ARG A 468 2.96 4.48 10.91
C ARG A 468 2.90 3.31 9.94
N TYR A 469 3.90 2.46 10.04
CA TYR A 469 3.87 1.12 9.48
C TYR A 469 3.35 0.18 10.55
N LEU A 470 2.51 -0.76 10.13
CA LEU A 470 2.20 -1.97 10.84
C LEU A 470 3.05 -3.06 10.20
N GLU A 471 4.05 -3.53 10.95
CA GLU A 471 4.85 -4.68 10.53
C GLU A 471 3.97 -5.92 10.70
N GLY A 472 3.59 -6.52 9.57
CA GLY A 472 2.93 -7.82 9.51
C GLY A 472 3.94 -8.96 9.73
N MET A 473 3.51 -10.17 9.41
CA MET A 473 4.37 -11.35 9.52
C MET A 473 5.45 -11.38 8.42
N PRO A 474 6.46 -12.26 8.53
CA PRO A 474 7.38 -12.53 7.44
C PRO A 474 6.67 -12.79 6.12
N ALA A 475 7.30 -12.38 5.03
CA ALA A 475 6.84 -12.76 3.71
C ALA A 475 6.77 -14.30 3.60
N VAL A 476 5.72 -14.80 2.96
CA VAL A 476 5.52 -16.24 2.77
C VAL A 476 6.07 -16.64 1.40
N ASP A 477 7.14 -17.41 1.39
CA ASP A 477 7.71 -17.94 0.15
C ASP A 477 6.79 -19.03 -0.45
N ASN A 478 6.93 -19.28 -1.76
CA ASN A 478 6.30 -20.44 -2.38
C ASN A 478 6.90 -21.74 -1.80
N LEU A 479 6.07 -22.76 -1.60
CA LEU A 479 6.53 -24.09 -1.19
C LEU A 479 7.11 -24.86 -2.38
N LEU A 480 6.57 -24.62 -3.57
CA LEU A 480 6.99 -25.25 -4.80
C LEU A 480 7.77 -24.25 -5.67
N MET A 481 8.91 -24.71 -6.18
CA MET A 481 9.55 -24.12 -7.35
C MET A 481 9.09 -24.95 -8.56
N GLN A 482 8.35 -24.31 -9.46
CA GLN A 482 7.65 -24.98 -10.56
C GLN A 482 8.22 -24.51 -11.89
N ASP A 483 8.52 -25.46 -12.77
CA ASP A 483 8.93 -25.18 -14.15
C ASP A 483 7.71 -25.12 -15.08
N ALA A 484 7.70 -24.16 -16.00
CA ALA A 484 6.55 -23.94 -16.89
C ALA A 484 6.32 -25.11 -17.87
N ASP A 485 7.40 -25.73 -18.37
CA ASP A 485 7.30 -26.84 -19.32
C ASP A 485 6.77 -28.11 -18.64
N ASP A 486 7.17 -28.34 -17.39
CA ASP A 486 6.68 -29.48 -16.59
C ASP A 486 5.19 -29.34 -16.29
N VAL A 487 4.72 -28.13 -15.95
CA VAL A 487 3.30 -27.86 -15.68
C VAL A 487 2.48 -27.94 -16.96
N LEU A 488 3.01 -27.48 -18.09
CA LEU A 488 2.34 -27.61 -19.38
C LEU A 488 2.11 -29.08 -19.76
N GLN A 489 3.14 -29.93 -19.59
CA GLN A 489 3.00 -31.38 -19.82
C GLN A 489 1.95 -32.03 -18.91
N LEU A 490 1.83 -31.57 -17.66
CA LEU A 490 0.81 -32.05 -16.74
C LEU A 490 -0.59 -31.69 -17.25
N ILE A 491 -0.82 -30.45 -17.68
CA ILE A 491 -2.10 -30.01 -18.25
C ILE A 491 -2.47 -30.86 -19.47
N GLU A 492 -1.54 -31.04 -20.41
CA GLU A 492 -1.77 -31.86 -21.61
C GLU A 492 -2.11 -33.32 -21.27
N SER A 493 -1.48 -33.87 -20.22
CA SER A 493 -1.75 -35.25 -19.77
C SER A 493 -3.16 -35.40 -19.17
N GLU A 494 -3.61 -34.43 -18.38
CA GLU A 494 -4.95 -34.43 -17.77
C GLU A 494 -6.05 -34.32 -18.83
N GLU A 495 -5.87 -33.49 -19.86
CA GLU A 495 -6.81 -33.38 -20.99
C GLU A 495 -6.93 -34.69 -21.79
N THR A 496 -5.85 -35.48 -21.89
CA THR A 496 -5.91 -36.80 -22.55
C THR A 496 -6.56 -37.90 -21.72
N GLU A 497 -6.64 -37.76 -20.39
CA GLU A 497 -7.30 -38.74 -19.51
C GLU A 497 -8.82 -38.50 -19.38
N GLU A 498 -9.31 -37.28 -19.67
CA GLU A 498 -10.75 -36.95 -19.67
C GLU A 498 -11.49 -37.29 -20.97
N LEU A 499 -10.77 -37.64 -22.05
CA LEU A 499 -11.30 -38.04 -23.37
C LEU A 499 -11.44 -39.57 -23.51
#